data_AF-V4NL22-F1
#
_entry.id   AF-V4NL22-F1
#
_cell.length_a   1.000
_cell.length_b   1.000
_cell.length_c   1.000
_cell.angle_alpha   90.00
_cell.angle_beta   90.00
_cell.angle_gamma   90.00
#
_symmetry.space_group_name_H-M   'P 1'
#
loop_
_entity.id
_entity.type
_entity.pdbx_description
1 polymer ?
#
loop_
_entity_poly.entity_id
_entity_poly.type
_entity_poly.pdbx_seq_one_letter_code
_entity_poly.pdbx_strand_id
1 'polypeptide(L)'
;MPKRKLPGAIAFTRWTSLGWQTAQMMAASAQVIRHRVNRMAMAQFPLSPKDRTEFMLMGQEKAAAAAESIAALSLGVMRQDSPETLSRKAIKPFHSRAVANARRLKKTRT
;
A
#
# COMPACT_ATOMS: atom_id res chain seq x y z
N MET A 1 34.97 5.23 -24.22
CA MET A 1 33.90 4.33 -23.71
C MET A 1 32.65 4.51 -24.58
N PRO A 2 32.26 3.55 -25.43
CA PRO A 2 31.08 3.72 -26.28
C PRO A 2 29.80 3.59 -25.42
N LYS A 3 28.89 4.56 -25.55
CA LYS A 3 27.56 4.51 -24.92
C LYS A 3 26.77 3.39 -25.62
N ARG A 4 26.60 2.24 -24.95
CA ARG A 4 25.72 1.15 -25.40
C ARG A 4 24.28 1.67 -25.50
N LYS A 5 23.83 2.05 -26.70
CA LYS A 5 22.41 2.30 -26.97
C LYS A 5 21.70 0.95 -26.90
N LEU A 6 20.92 0.73 -25.85
CA LEU A 6 20.05 -0.44 -25.76
C LEU A 6 19.05 -0.37 -26.93
N PRO A 7 18.88 -1.44 -27.74
CA PRO A 7 17.94 -1.42 -28.85
C PRO A 7 16.52 -1.22 -28.30
N GLY A 8 15.80 -0.21 -28.82
CA GLY A 8 14.50 0.24 -28.28
C GLY A 8 13.44 -0.85 -28.13
N ALA A 9 13.55 -1.94 -28.91
CA ALA A 9 12.70 -3.13 -28.80
C ALA A 9 12.79 -3.84 -27.43
N ILE A 10 13.97 -3.83 -26.78
CA ILE A 10 14.17 -4.45 -25.45
C ILE A 10 13.53 -3.58 -24.35
N ALA A 11 13.52 -2.26 -24.52
CA ALA A 11 12.85 -1.36 -23.58
C ALA A 11 11.33 -1.53 -23.67
N PHE A 12 10.76 -1.54 -24.87
CA PHE A 12 9.31 -1.65 -25.07
C PHE A 12 8.73 -2.97 -24.53
N THR A 13 9.38 -4.10 -24.81
CA THR A 13 8.92 -5.43 -24.34
C THR A 13 9.01 -5.58 -22.82
N ARG A 14 10.03 -5.01 -22.17
CA ARG A 14 10.15 -5.03 -20.70
C ARG A 14 9.12 -4.14 -20.01
N TRP A 15 8.88 -2.94 -20.53
CA TRP A 15 7.87 -2.04 -19.98
C TRP A 15 6.46 -2.61 -20.11
N THR A 16 6.12 -3.22 -21.24
CA THR A 16 4.82 -3.87 -21.45
C THR A 16 4.64 -5.09 -20.55
N SER A 17 5.67 -5.95 -20.41
CA SER A 17 5.63 -7.09 -19.48
C SER A 17 5.46 -6.65 -18.03
N LEU A 18 6.16 -5.60 -17.59
CA LEU A 18 6.02 -5.05 -16.23
C LEU A 18 4.61 -4.50 -16.00
N GLY A 19 4.08 -3.75 -16.96
CA GLY A 19 2.70 -3.24 -16.91
C GLY A 19 1.68 -4.38 -16.80
N TRP A 20 1.84 -5.42 -17.62
CA TRP A 20 0.97 -6.59 -17.60
C TRP A 20 1.03 -7.36 -16.27
N GLN A 21 2.22 -7.57 -15.71
CA GLN A 21 2.38 -8.23 -14.42
C GLN A 21 1.78 -7.39 -13.28
N THR A 22 1.95 -6.06 -13.35
CA THR A 22 1.35 -5.13 -12.38
C THR A 22 -0.17 -5.16 -12.46
N ALA A 23 -0.75 -5.21 -13.66
CA ALA A 23 -2.18 -5.36 -13.86
C ALA A 23 -2.73 -6.68 -13.30
N GLN A 24 -2.04 -7.81 -13.56
CA GLN A 24 -2.39 -9.11 -12.99
C GLN A 24 -2.37 -9.09 -11.46
N MET A 25 -1.32 -8.50 -10.87
CA MET A 25 -1.22 -8.37 -9.42
C MET A 25 -2.34 -7.50 -8.84
N MET A 26 -2.67 -6.37 -9.48
CA MET A 26 -3.77 -5.50 -9.05
C MET A 26 -5.12 -6.21 -9.14
N ALA A 27 -5.39 -6.93 -10.23
CA ALA A 27 -6.62 -7.70 -10.40
C ALA A 27 -6.75 -8.80 -9.34
N ALA A 28 -5.68 -9.58 -9.11
CA ALA A 28 -5.64 -10.60 -8.07
C ALA A 28 -5.83 -9.99 -6.66
N SER A 29 -5.18 -8.86 -6.39
CA SER A 29 -5.31 -8.14 -5.12
C SER A 29 -6.74 -7.69 -4.87
N ALA A 30 -7.41 -7.15 -5.89
CA ALA A 30 -8.82 -6.75 -5.79
C ALA A 30 -9.73 -7.94 -5.45
N GLN A 31 -9.48 -9.11 -6.05
CA GLN A 31 -10.23 -10.34 -5.73
C GLN A 31 -10.03 -10.78 -4.28
N VAL A 32 -8.79 -10.79 -3.79
CA VAL A 32 -8.47 -11.17 -2.40
C VAL A 32 -9.09 -10.19 -1.40
N ILE A 33 -9.01 -8.88 -1.67
CA ILE A 33 -9.62 -7.85 -0.83
C ILE A 33 -11.14 -8.07 -0.79
N ARG A 34 -11.80 -8.23 -1.94
CA ARG A 34 -13.25 -8.49 -2.01
C ARG A 34 -13.64 -9.73 -1.20
N HIS A 35 -12.91 -10.83 -1.37
CA HIS A 35 -13.17 -12.07 -0.64
C HIS A 35 -13.05 -11.87 0.87
N ARG A 36 -11.98 -11.22 1.35
CA ARG A 36 -11.77 -10.96 2.79
C ARG A 36 -12.80 -10.01 3.36
N VAL A 37 -13.14 -8.93 2.64
CA VAL A 37 -14.16 -7.97 3.05
C VAL A 37 -15.53 -8.64 3.15
N ASN A 38 -15.90 -9.46 2.17
CA ASN A 38 -17.15 -10.23 2.24
C ASN A 38 -17.15 -11.19 3.43
N ARG A 39 -16.04 -11.91 3.69
CA ARG A 39 -15.95 -12.77 4.88
C ARG A 39 -16.08 -12.00 6.19
N MET A 40 -15.45 -10.83 6.31
CA MET A 40 -15.57 -9.97 7.50
C MET A 40 -17.01 -9.45 7.66
N ALA A 41 -17.63 -9.00 6.57
CA ALA A 41 -19.02 -8.53 6.59
C ALA A 41 -19.99 -9.62 7.07
N MET A 42 -19.79 -10.86 6.63
CA MET A 42 -20.62 -12.01 7.01
C MET A 42 -20.35 -12.53 8.43
N ALA A 43 -19.12 -12.38 8.95
CA ALA A 43 -18.74 -12.92 10.25
C ALA A 43 -18.98 -11.96 11.43
N GLN A 44 -19.13 -10.65 11.20
CA GLN A 44 -18.90 -9.63 12.24
C GLN A 44 -19.90 -8.47 12.27
N PHE A 45 -21.02 -8.55 11.55
CA PHE A 45 -22.07 -7.53 11.65
C PHE A 45 -23.20 -7.95 12.60
N PRO A 46 -23.57 -7.11 13.60
CA PRO A 46 -23.05 -5.77 13.88
C PRO A 46 -21.83 -5.75 14.83
N LEU A 47 -20.85 -4.88 14.53
CA LEU A 47 -19.71 -4.59 15.42
C LEU A 47 -20.18 -3.97 16.75
N SER A 48 -19.50 -4.32 17.86
CA SER A 48 -19.73 -3.67 19.14
C SER A 48 -19.51 -2.14 19.04
N PRO A 49 -20.14 -1.30 19.87
CA PRO A 49 -19.90 0.14 19.84
C PRO A 49 -18.41 0.52 19.94
N LYS A 50 -17.65 -0.22 20.76
CA LYS A 50 -16.20 -0.05 20.91
C LYS A 50 -15.45 -0.38 19.61
N ASP A 51 -15.78 -1.49 18.97
CA ASP A 51 -15.14 -1.92 17.73
C ASP A 51 -15.47 -0.99 16.56
N ARG A 52 -16.66 -0.38 16.54
CA ARG A 52 -17.02 0.65 15.56
C ARG A 52 -16.15 1.89 15.70
N THR A 53 -15.96 2.38 16.92
CA THR A 53 -15.08 3.53 17.19
C THR A 53 -13.64 3.23 16.79
N GLU A 54 -13.12 2.04 17.16
CA GLU A 54 -11.76 1.63 16.77
C GLU A 54 -11.62 1.47 15.25
N PHE A 55 -12.65 0.95 14.56
CA PHE A 55 -12.66 0.85 13.10
C PHE A 55 -12.59 2.23 12.43
N MET A 56 -13.36 3.21 12.93
CA MET A 56 -13.31 4.59 12.42
C MET A 56 -11.94 5.23 12.67
N LEU A 57 -11.36 5.05 13.86
CA LEU A 57 -10.02 5.53 14.18
C LEU A 57 -8.97 4.92 13.25
N MET A 58 -9.00 3.60 13.04
CA MET A 58 -8.11 2.91 12.10
C MET A 58 -8.27 3.42 10.66
N GLY A 59 -9.50 3.74 10.24
CA GLY A 59 -9.79 4.33 8.93
C GLY A 59 -9.11 5.68 8.74
N GLN A 60 -9.22 6.57 9.73
CA GLN A 60 -8.56 7.87 9.73
C GLN A 60 -7.03 7.73 9.71
N GLU A 61 -6.47 6.82 10.52
CA GLU A 61 -5.04 6.53 10.53
C GLU A 61 -4.55 6.09 9.15
N LYS A 62 -5.31 5.19 8.46
CA LYS A 62 -4.98 4.73 7.10
C LYS A 62 -5.06 5.86 6.07
N ALA A 63 -6.07 6.72 6.14
CA ALA A 63 -6.20 7.85 5.22
C ALA A 63 -5.04 8.84 5.38
N ALA A 64 -4.66 9.17 6.61
CA ALA A 64 -3.49 10.01 6.88
C ALA A 64 -2.18 9.35 6.39
N ALA A 65 -2.04 8.03 6.56
CA ALA A 65 -0.89 7.28 6.03
C ALA A 65 -0.79 7.41 4.50
N ALA A 66 -1.93 7.32 3.81
CA ALA A 66 -1.99 7.42 2.36
C ALA A 66 -1.59 8.82 1.89
N ALA A 67 -2.10 9.88 2.54
CA ALA A 67 -1.72 11.25 2.23
C ALA A 67 -0.21 11.49 2.38
N GLU A 68 0.39 11.03 3.48
CA GLU A 68 1.84 11.11 3.70
C GLU A 68 2.64 10.27 2.69
N SER A 69 2.15 9.08 2.34
CA SER A 69 2.76 8.21 1.34
C SER A 69 2.80 8.88 -0.03
N ILE A 70 1.69 9.49 -0.45
CA ILE A 70 1.58 10.24 -1.70
C ILE A 70 2.53 11.44 -1.69
N ALA A 71 2.55 12.23 -0.62
CA ALA A 71 3.47 13.36 -0.50
C ALA A 71 4.94 12.92 -0.58
N ALA A 72 5.29 11.82 0.08
CA ALA A 72 6.65 11.26 0.07
C ALA A 72 7.05 10.72 -1.32
N LEU A 73 6.10 10.08 -2.03
CA LEU A 73 6.27 9.65 -3.42
C LEU A 73 6.52 10.85 -4.33
N SER A 74 5.66 11.86 -4.29
CA SER A 74 5.77 13.05 -5.13
C SER A 74 7.12 13.76 -4.93
N LEU A 75 7.51 14.00 -3.67
CA LEU A 75 8.79 14.62 -3.35
C LEU A 75 9.98 13.76 -3.80
N GLY A 76 9.89 12.43 -3.62
CA GLY A 76 10.95 11.51 -4.03
C GLY A 76 11.12 11.46 -5.56
N VAL A 77 10.02 11.50 -6.31
CA VAL A 77 10.06 11.60 -7.78
C VAL A 77 10.70 12.91 -8.23
N MET A 78 10.32 14.05 -7.63
CA MET A 78 10.92 15.35 -7.94
C MET A 78 12.42 15.39 -7.62
N ARG A 79 12.83 14.73 -6.54
CA ARG A 79 14.24 14.61 -6.14
C ARG A 79 15.02 13.57 -6.95
N GLN A 80 14.34 12.81 -7.81
CA GLN A 80 14.92 11.67 -8.54
C GLN A 80 15.56 10.65 -7.58
N ASP A 81 14.89 10.39 -6.46
CA ASP A 81 15.29 9.33 -5.53
C ASP A 81 15.33 7.99 -6.27
N SER A 82 16.26 7.13 -5.86
CA SER A 82 16.34 5.78 -6.39
C SER A 82 15.05 4.98 -6.12
N PRO A 83 14.69 4.01 -6.98
CA PRO A 83 13.43 3.26 -6.84
C PRO A 83 13.26 2.60 -5.46
N GLU A 84 14.34 2.10 -4.85
CA GLU A 84 14.31 1.51 -3.51
C GLU A 84 14.05 2.55 -2.42
N THR A 85 14.64 3.74 -2.55
CA THR A 85 14.43 4.85 -1.61
C THR A 85 13.01 5.36 -1.70
N LEU A 86 12.50 5.52 -2.92
CA LEU A 86 11.13 5.93 -3.21
C LEU A 86 10.13 4.94 -2.62
N SER A 87 10.33 3.64 -2.87
CA SER A 87 9.48 2.57 -2.35
C SER A 87 9.47 2.55 -0.82
N ARG A 88 10.64 2.68 -0.18
CA ARG A 88 10.75 2.71 1.28
C ARG A 88 10.02 3.92 1.88
N LYS A 89 10.18 5.11 1.28
CA LYS A 89 9.49 6.34 1.71
C LYS A 89 7.97 6.22 1.56
N ALA A 90 7.51 5.61 0.47
CA ALA A 90 6.08 5.39 0.22
C ALA A 90 5.43 4.46 1.26
N ILE A 91 6.11 3.39 1.67
CA ILE A 91 5.52 2.36 2.55
C ILE A 91 5.64 2.72 4.04
N LYS A 92 6.62 3.55 4.41
CA LYS A 92 6.93 3.89 5.80
C LYS A 92 5.70 4.40 6.60
N PRO A 93 4.85 5.31 6.09
CA PRO A 93 3.68 5.81 6.81
C PRO A 93 2.71 4.69 7.20
N PHE A 94 2.45 3.75 6.29
CA PHE A 94 1.56 2.61 6.54
C PHE A 94 2.12 1.64 7.58
N HIS A 95 3.39 1.30 7.46
CA HIS A 95 4.04 0.38 8.40
C HIS A 95 4.06 0.95 9.82
N SER A 96 4.45 2.22 9.98
CA SER A 96 4.51 2.89 11.29
C SER A 96 3.16 2.87 12.00
N ARG A 97 2.08 3.21 11.28
CA ARG A 97 0.72 3.24 11.85
C ARG A 97 0.18 1.85 12.14
N ALA A 98 0.43 0.87 11.27
CA ALA A 98 0.04 -0.51 11.51
C ALA A 98 0.71 -1.07 12.79
N VAL A 99 2.00 -0.77 13.01
CA VAL A 99 2.72 -1.18 14.23
C VAL A 99 2.19 -0.45 15.47
N ALA A 100 1.94 0.85 15.38
CA ALA A 100 1.37 1.62 16.48
C ALA A 100 -0.02 1.11 16.88
N ASN A 101 -0.89 0.86 15.90
CA ASN A 101 -2.21 0.28 16.08
C ASN A 101 -2.14 -1.11 16.73
N ALA A 102 -1.29 -2.01 16.22
CA ALA A 102 -1.12 -3.35 16.79
C ALA A 102 -0.64 -3.31 18.25
N ARG A 103 0.27 -2.38 18.58
CA ARG A 103 0.73 -2.16 19.97
C ARG A 103 -0.39 -1.65 20.87
N ARG A 104 -1.23 -0.74 20.38
CA ARG A 104 -2.40 -0.22 21.11
C ARG A 104 -3.40 -1.34 21.39
N LEU A 105 -3.80 -2.09 20.37
CA LEU A 105 -4.76 -3.20 20.49
C LEU A 105 -4.29 -4.29 21.45
N LYS A 106 -2.99 -4.60 21.48
CA LYS A 106 -2.43 -5.55 22.43
C LYS A 106 -2.62 -5.09 23.89
N LYS A 107 -2.47 -3.80 24.17
CA LYS A 107 -2.66 -3.21 25.52
C LYS A 107 -4.12 -3.14 25.94
N THR A 108 -5.04 -3.02 24.99
CA THR A 108 -6.48 -2.88 25.26
C THR A 108 -7.20 -4.23 25.42
N ARG A 109 -6.53 -5.35 25.10
CA ARG A 109 -7.07 -6.71 25.18
C ARG A 109 -6.76 -7.42 26.51
N THR A 110 -5.90 -6.85 27.35
CA THR A 110 -5.69 -7.22 28.76
C THR A 110 -6.59 -6.40 29.65
#